data_AF-A0A0D5C3V3-F1
#
_entry.id   AF-A0A0D5C3V3-F1
#
_cell.length_a   1.000
_cell.length_b   1.000
_cell.length_c   1.000
_cell.angle_alpha   90.00
_cell.angle_beta   90.00
_cell.angle_gamma   90.00
#
_symmetry.space_group_name_H-M   'P 1'
#
loop_
_entity.id
_entity.type
_entity.pdbx_description
1 polymer ?
#
loop_
_entity_poly.entity_id
_entity_poly.type
_entity_poly.pdbx_seq_one_letter_code
_entity_poly.pdbx_strand_id
1 'polypeptide(L)'
;MFGLIVIFFIGMISIVTADSDEQYLEIKKIYDDQRWDLEKEFKEKFKESSNFFKDQKQAIQEKSKSDPTLTAEQINQMLRDVFYEFVDRQEEIKTEYKSKVDALDAMFEKKFEEFDDGIPLWIKKVTELRNEGKISDSEYVNFLSFLLSNGIIVDEQLRFLS
;
A
#
# COMPACT_ATOMS: atom_id res chain seq x y z
N MET A 1 -1.56 1.61 12.60
CA MET A 1 -1.23 0.23 12.98
C MET A 1 -1.75 -0.72 11.90
N PHE A 2 -1.17 -0.70 10.69
CA PHE A 2 -1.64 -1.51 9.54
C PHE A 2 -0.48 -1.81 8.57
N GLY A 3 0.72 -2.06 9.11
CA GLY A 3 1.89 -2.52 8.33
C GLY A 3 2.37 -3.90 8.75
N LEU A 4 1.67 -4.57 9.66
CA LEU A 4 2.13 -5.81 10.30
C LEU A 4 1.62 -7.08 9.59
N ILE A 5 0.50 -6.99 8.85
CA ILE A 5 -0.09 -8.15 8.18
C ILE A 5 0.75 -8.55 6.96
N VAL A 6 1.14 -7.58 6.13
CA VAL A 6 2.03 -7.81 4.96
C VAL A 6 3.41 -8.35 5.38
N ILE A 7 3.97 -7.88 6.51
CA ILE A 7 5.28 -8.36 7.02
C ILE A 7 5.21 -9.83 7.46
N PHE A 8 4.07 -10.30 7.97
CA PHE A 8 3.89 -11.71 8.33
C PHE A 8 3.87 -12.64 7.10
N PHE A 9 3.29 -12.19 5.98
CA PHE A 9 3.31 -12.94 4.71
C PHE A 9 4.72 -13.01 4.09
N ILE A 10 5.54 -11.96 4.22
CA ILE A 10 6.93 -11.90 3.71
C ILE A 10 7.83 -12.98 4.36
N GLY A 11 7.63 -13.29 5.64
CA GLY A 11 8.42 -14.30 6.36
C GLY A 11 8.14 -15.74 5.97
N MET A 12 6.89 -16.07 5.58
CA MET A 12 6.45 -17.44 5.29
C MET A 12 6.74 -17.89 3.85
N ILE A 13 6.82 -16.94 2.90
CA ILE A 13 7.04 -17.24 1.46
C ILE A 13 8.50 -17.55 1.15
N SER A 14 9.45 -17.14 2.00
CA SER A 14 10.89 -17.38 1.79
C SER A 14 11.29 -18.87 1.77
N ILE A 15 10.35 -19.78 2.00
CA ILE A 15 10.53 -21.23 2.07
C ILE A 15 10.11 -21.96 0.77
N VAL A 16 9.40 -21.29 -0.16
CA VAL A 16 8.88 -21.86 -1.42
C VAL A 16 9.89 -21.70 -2.57
N THR A 17 9.91 -22.62 -3.55
CA THR A 17 10.93 -22.70 -4.62
C THR A 17 10.39 -22.47 -6.02
N ALA A 18 11.16 -21.79 -6.87
CA ALA A 18 11.17 -21.71 -8.34
C ALA A 18 9.84 -21.44 -9.08
N ASP A 19 8.89 -22.39 -9.14
CA ASP A 19 7.62 -22.23 -9.89
C ASP A 19 6.60 -21.37 -9.12
N SER A 20 6.57 -21.51 -7.80
CA SER A 20 5.86 -20.59 -6.90
C SER A 20 6.47 -19.20 -6.92
N ASP A 21 7.79 -19.14 -7.13
CA ASP A 21 8.55 -17.90 -7.16
C ASP A 21 8.19 -17.13 -8.42
N GLU A 22 8.01 -17.77 -9.58
CA GLU A 22 7.71 -17.04 -10.82
C GLU A 22 6.35 -16.33 -10.76
N GLN A 23 5.26 -17.02 -10.39
CA GLN A 23 3.95 -16.37 -10.22
C GLN A 23 3.95 -15.32 -9.10
N TYR A 24 4.64 -15.59 -7.99
CA TYR A 24 4.76 -14.62 -6.90
C TYR A 24 5.57 -13.39 -7.34
N LEU A 25 6.68 -13.59 -8.04
CA LEU A 25 7.54 -12.53 -8.57
C LEU A 25 6.79 -11.71 -9.62
N GLU A 26 5.93 -12.33 -10.43
CA GLU A 26 5.04 -11.63 -11.35
C GLU A 26 4.02 -10.76 -10.61
N ILE A 27 3.28 -11.33 -9.65
CA ILE A 27 2.30 -10.57 -8.86
C ILE A 27 2.98 -9.45 -8.08
N LYS A 28 4.11 -9.73 -7.44
CA LYS A 28 4.92 -8.76 -6.71
C LYS A 28 5.44 -7.66 -7.64
N LYS A 29 5.93 -8.01 -8.83
CA LYS A 29 6.38 -7.02 -9.81
C LYS A 29 5.24 -6.11 -10.24
N ILE A 30 4.05 -6.65 -10.50
CA ILE A 30 2.87 -5.83 -10.84
C ILE A 30 2.50 -4.91 -9.67
N TYR A 31 2.52 -5.41 -8.43
CA TYR A 31 2.28 -4.59 -7.24
C TYR A 31 3.31 -3.46 -7.12
N ASP A 32 4.60 -3.80 -7.22
CA ASP A 32 5.71 -2.84 -7.10
C ASP A 32 5.63 -1.77 -8.20
N ASP A 33 5.34 -2.17 -9.45
CA ASP A 33 5.16 -1.26 -10.60
C ASP A 33 3.97 -0.32 -10.39
N GLN A 34 2.81 -0.85 -9.96
CA GLN A 34 1.61 -0.04 -9.68
C GLN A 34 1.83 0.89 -8.49
N ARG A 35 2.51 0.43 -7.44
CA ARG A 35 2.86 1.24 -6.27
C ARG A 35 3.81 2.36 -6.65
N TRP A 36 4.79 2.07 -7.49
CA TRP A 36 5.72 3.06 -8.02
C TRP A 36 5.00 4.14 -8.84
N ASP A 37 4.07 3.75 -9.71
CA ASP A 37 3.26 4.71 -10.48
C ASP A 37 2.42 5.62 -9.59
N LEU A 38 1.81 5.08 -8.54
CA LEU A 38 1.08 5.87 -7.53
C LEU A 38 2.00 6.86 -6.79
N GLU A 39 3.21 6.43 -6.41
CA GLU A 39 4.18 7.33 -5.79
C GLU A 39 4.62 8.45 -6.73
N LYS A 40 4.80 8.14 -8.01
CA LYS A 40 5.16 9.13 -9.02
C LYS A 40 4.04 10.15 -9.20
N GLU A 41 2.80 9.69 -9.35
CA GLU A 41 1.61 10.55 -9.44
C GLU A 41 1.50 11.46 -8.21
N PHE A 42 1.66 10.90 -7.01
CA PHE A 42 1.63 11.67 -5.76
C PHE A 42 2.72 12.75 -5.72
N LYS A 43 3.97 12.40 -6.05
CA LYS A 43 5.10 13.34 -6.08
C LYS A 43 4.86 14.48 -7.09
N GLU A 44 4.29 14.17 -8.24
CA GLU A 44 3.95 15.14 -9.27
C GLU A 44 2.85 16.10 -8.81
N LYS A 45 1.72 15.58 -8.32
CA LYS A 45 0.61 16.40 -7.78
C LYS A 45 1.06 17.29 -6.62
N PHE A 46 1.88 16.76 -5.71
CA PHE A 46 2.43 17.53 -4.59
C PHE A 46 3.31 18.68 -5.09
N LYS A 47 4.19 18.41 -6.05
CA LYS A 47 5.07 19.41 -6.67
C LYS A 47 4.28 20.49 -7.41
N GLU A 48 3.30 20.10 -8.21
CA GLU A 48 2.43 21.03 -8.93
C GLU A 48 1.66 21.94 -7.97
N SER A 49 1.07 21.37 -6.91
CA SER A 49 0.40 22.15 -5.87
C SER A 49 1.39 23.12 -5.21
N SER A 50 2.57 22.66 -4.80
CA SER A 50 3.58 23.53 -4.19
C SER A 50 4.00 24.68 -5.10
N ASN A 51 4.15 24.44 -6.41
CA ASN A 51 4.48 25.48 -7.38
C ASN A 51 3.34 26.49 -7.54
N PHE A 52 2.11 26.01 -7.67
CA PHE A 52 0.92 26.86 -7.76
C PHE A 52 0.83 27.84 -6.59
N PHE A 53 1.04 27.38 -5.35
CA PHE A 53 0.97 28.26 -4.17
C PHE A 53 2.18 29.19 -4.04
N LYS A 54 3.35 28.79 -4.55
CA LYS A 54 4.50 29.69 -4.68
C LYS A 54 4.17 30.86 -5.61
N ASP A 55 3.54 30.58 -6.75
CA ASP A 55 3.15 31.58 -7.74
C ASP A 55 2.06 32.52 -7.19
N GLN A 56 1.05 31.97 -6.48
CA GLN A 56 0.03 32.78 -5.80
C GLN A 56 0.66 33.73 -4.77
N LYS A 57 1.58 33.23 -3.93
CA LYS A 57 2.28 34.05 -2.95
C LYS A 57 3.08 35.16 -3.62
N GLN A 58 3.76 34.87 -4.73
CA GLN A 58 4.49 35.87 -5.49
C GLN A 58 3.55 36.94 -6.07
N ALA A 59 2.40 36.54 -6.62
CA ALA A 59 1.40 37.48 -7.13
C ALA A 59 0.88 38.45 -6.04
N ILE A 60 0.65 37.95 -4.81
CA ILE A 60 0.28 38.80 -3.67
C ILE A 60 1.40 39.82 -3.38
N GLN A 61 2.66 39.38 -3.37
CA GLN A 61 3.80 40.28 -3.15
C GLN A 61 3.92 41.35 -4.23
N GLU A 62 3.75 40.99 -5.50
CA GLU A 62 3.76 41.94 -6.61
C GLU A 62 2.61 42.94 -6.51
N LYS A 63 1.40 42.46 -6.19
CA LYS A 63 0.24 43.32 -5.96
C LYS A 63 0.44 44.30 -4.81
N SER A 64 1.08 43.85 -3.71
CA SER A 64 1.37 44.71 -2.56
C SER A 64 2.34 45.85 -2.88
N LYS A 65 3.18 45.69 -3.90
CA LYS A 65 4.12 46.71 -4.37
C LYS A 65 3.47 47.70 -5.34
N SER A 66 2.51 47.24 -6.14
CA SER A 66 1.90 48.03 -7.21
C SER A 66 0.64 48.78 -6.77
N ASP A 67 -0.06 48.30 -5.75
CA ASP A 67 -1.28 48.91 -5.23
C ASP A 67 -1.04 49.54 -3.83
N PRO A 68 -0.89 50.87 -3.74
CA PRO A 68 -0.65 51.55 -2.47
C PRO A 68 -1.90 51.62 -1.56
N THR A 69 -3.08 51.22 -2.04
CA THR A 69 -4.32 51.21 -1.24
C THR A 69 -4.47 49.95 -0.40
N LEU A 70 -3.68 48.92 -0.70
CA LEU A 70 -3.70 47.64 0.01
C LEU A 70 -3.10 47.79 1.40
N THR A 71 -3.93 47.55 2.42
CA THR A 71 -3.49 47.58 3.81
C THR A 71 -2.72 46.32 4.18
N ALA A 72 -1.85 46.42 5.19
CA ALA A 72 -1.13 45.25 5.72
C ALA A 72 -2.08 44.13 6.17
N GLU A 73 -3.26 44.48 6.71
CA GLU A 73 -4.26 43.51 7.13
C GLU A 73 -4.84 42.73 5.95
N GLN A 74 -5.18 43.41 4.86
CA GLN A 74 -5.66 42.75 3.65
C GLN A 74 -4.59 41.84 3.03
N ILE A 75 -3.32 42.28 3.01
CA ILE A 75 -2.21 41.45 2.52
C ILE A 75 -2.06 40.19 3.39
N ASN A 76 -2.10 40.34 4.71
CA ASN A 76 -2.01 39.22 5.64
C ASN A 76 -3.18 38.24 5.46
N GLN A 77 -4.40 38.74 5.25
CA GLN A 77 -5.55 37.89 4.99
C GLN A 77 -5.35 37.10 3.69
N MET A 78 -4.97 37.75 2.59
CA MET A 78 -4.69 37.08 1.32
C MET A 78 -3.63 35.98 1.46
N LEU A 79 -2.57 36.24 2.24
CA LEU A 79 -1.53 35.24 2.51
C LEU A 79 -2.03 34.08 3.37
N ARG A 80 -2.91 34.34 4.34
CA ARG A 80 -3.54 33.30 5.16
C ARG A 80 -4.46 32.43 4.31
N ASP A 81 -5.27 33.02 3.45
CA ASP A 81 -6.19 32.30 2.57
C ASP A 81 -5.42 31.34 1.66
N VAL A 82 -4.37 31.84 0.98
CA VAL A 82 -3.46 31.02 0.16
C VAL A 82 -2.79 29.90 0.98
N PHE A 83 -2.45 30.15 2.24
CA PHE A 83 -1.88 29.13 3.11
C PHE A 83 -2.90 28.05 3.50
N TYR A 84 -4.13 28.41 3.85
CA TYR A 84 -5.17 27.43 4.20
C TYR A 84 -5.56 26.59 2.99
N GLU A 85 -5.76 27.21 1.83
CA GLU A 85 -5.99 26.49 0.58
C GLU A 85 -4.85 25.51 0.25
N PHE A 86 -3.59 25.90 0.53
CA PHE A 86 -2.45 24.99 0.38
C PHE A 86 -2.58 23.80 1.30
N VAL A 87 -2.80 24.02 2.59
CA VAL A 87 -2.93 22.94 3.59
C VAL A 87 -4.05 21.98 3.20
N ASP A 88 -5.23 22.51 2.85
CA ASP A 88 -6.38 21.69 2.46
C ASP A 88 -6.05 20.83 1.23
N ARG A 89 -5.46 21.43 0.19
CA ARG A 89 -5.07 20.69 -1.01
C ARG A 89 -3.99 19.64 -0.74
N GLN A 90 -3.06 19.91 0.16
CA GLN A 90 -2.05 18.92 0.57
C GLN A 90 -2.68 17.72 1.29
N GLU A 91 -3.67 17.96 2.15
CA GLU A 91 -4.40 16.90 2.83
C GLU A 91 -5.28 16.09 1.87
N GLU A 92 -5.91 16.73 0.89
CA GLU A 92 -6.64 16.04 -0.18
C GLU A 92 -5.73 15.11 -0.98
N ILE A 93 -4.56 15.59 -1.43
CA ILE A 93 -3.59 14.80 -2.19
C ILE A 93 -3.09 13.59 -1.38
N LYS A 94 -2.79 13.79 -0.08
CA LYS A 94 -2.39 12.69 0.81
C LYS A 94 -3.51 11.68 1.01
N THR A 95 -4.74 12.15 1.20
CA THR A 95 -5.92 11.30 1.41
C THR A 95 -6.21 10.46 0.17
N GLU A 96 -6.15 11.07 -1.01
CA GLU A 96 -6.30 10.36 -2.29
C GLU A 96 -5.21 9.28 -2.46
N TYR A 97 -3.94 9.64 -2.26
CA TYR A 97 -2.82 8.70 -2.36
C TYR A 97 -2.99 7.52 -1.39
N LYS A 98 -3.30 7.82 -0.12
CA LYS A 98 -3.56 6.78 0.88
C LYS A 98 -4.71 5.87 0.46
N SER A 99 -5.82 6.42 0.00
CA SER A 99 -6.96 5.63 -0.44
C SER A 99 -6.63 4.72 -1.64
N LYS A 100 -5.83 5.20 -2.59
CA LYS A 100 -5.40 4.39 -3.75
C LYS A 100 -4.44 3.28 -3.33
N VAL A 101 -3.52 3.58 -2.41
CA VAL A 101 -2.64 2.61 -1.77
C VAL A 101 -3.43 1.55 -1.02
N ASP A 102 -4.36 1.94 -0.15
CA ASP A 102 -5.16 1.00 0.64
C ASP A 102 -6.00 0.09 -0.29
N ALA A 103 -6.53 0.63 -1.39
CA ALA A 103 -7.25 -0.15 -2.40
C ALA A 103 -6.35 -1.12 -3.18
N LEU A 104 -5.12 -0.69 -3.52
CA LEU A 104 -4.11 -1.54 -4.14
C LEU A 104 -3.74 -2.69 -3.21
N ASP A 105 -3.41 -2.36 -1.96
CA ASP A 105 -3.05 -3.33 -0.93
C ASP A 105 -4.17 -4.37 -0.76
N ALA A 106 -5.43 -3.94 -0.63
CA ALA A 106 -6.58 -4.84 -0.52
C ALA A 106 -6.82 -5.72 -1.77
N MET A 107 -6.59 -5.18 -2.97
CA MET A 107 -6.70 -5.94 -4.21
C MET A 107 -5.66 -7.06 -4.28
N PHE A 108 -4.44 -6.78 -3.82
CA PHE A 108 -3.36 -7.77 -3.80
C PHE A 108 -3.52 -8.76 -2.67
N GLU A 109 -3.92 -8.33 -1.47
CA GLU A 109 -4.31 -9.23 -0.37
C GLU A 109 -5.35 -10.25 -0.88
N LYS A 110 -6.42 -9.79 -1.54
CA LYS A 110 -7.43 -10.68 -2.12
C LYS A 110 -6.87 -11.65 -3.17
N LYS A 111 -5.93 -11.20 -4.02
CA LYS A 111 -5.27 -12.07 -5.02
C LYS A 111 -4.40 -13.13 -4.35
N PHE A 112 -3.75 -12.79 -3.23
CA PHE A 112 -2.98 -13.75 -2.45
C PHE A 112 -3.87 -14.70 -1.64
N GLU A 113 -5.07 -14.25 -1.26
CA GLU A 113 -6.07 -15.01 -0.54
C GLU A 113 -7.04 -15.80 -1.42
N GLU A 114 -6.87 -15.85 -2.76
CA GLU A 114 -7.74 -16.68 -3.60
C GLU A 114 -7.77 -18.13 -3.07
N PHE A 115 -8.98 -18.64 -2.86
CA PHE A 115 -9.23 -19.96 -2.27
C PHE A 115 -9.57 -20.95 -3.38
N ASP A 116 -8.98 -22.14 -3.29
CA ASP A 116 -9.43 -23.30 -4.05
C ASP A 116 -9.96 -24.34 -3.04
N ASP A 117 -11.25 -24.66 -3.10
CA ASP A 117 -11.99 -25.45 -2.11
C ASP A 117 -11.92 -24.92 -0.66
N GLY A 118 -11.91 -23.59 -0.50
CA GLY A 118 -11.89 -22.97 0.84
C GLY A 118 -10.53 -23.04 1.54
N ILE A 119 -9.46 -23.45 0.84
CA ILE A 119 -8.08 -23.30 1.31
C ILE A 119 -7.37 -22.20 0.48
N PRO A 120 -6.72 -21.22 1.13
CA PRO A 120 -5.89 -20.25 0.43
C PRO A 120 -4.80 -20.92 -0.42
N LEU A 121 -4.63 -20.46 -1.65
CA LEU A 121 -3.66 -21.04 -2.59
C LEU A 121 -2.22 -21.11 -2.03
N TRP A 122 -1.81 -20.16 -1.19
CA TRP A 122 -0.48 -20.19 -0.56
C TRP A 122 -0.31 -21.34 0.43
N ILE A 123 -1.39 -21.82 1.07
CA ILE A 123 -1.34 -23.01 1.94
C ILE A 123 -1.16 -24.28 1.09
N LYS A 124 -1.84 -24.37 -0.05
CA LYS A 124 -1.63 -25.49 -1.00
C LYS A 124 -0.18 -25.53 -1.48
N LYS A 125 0.40 -24.38 -1.81
CA LYS A 125 1.82 -24.27 -2.18
C LYS A 125 2.77 -24.74 -1.07
N VAL A 126 2.52 -24.38 0.19
CA VAL A 126 3.33 -24.89 1.32
C VAL A 126 3.18 -26.41 1.50
N THR A 127 2.01 -26.96 1.20
CA THR A 127 1.75 -28.42 1.20
C THR A 127 2.55 -29.13 0.10
N GLU A 128 2.61 -28.56 -1.09
CA GLU A 128 3.39 -29.08 -2.22
C GLU A 128 4.89 -29.14 -1.90
N LEU A 129 5.45 -28.10 -1.27
CA LEU A 129 6.86 -28.12 -0.83
C LEU A 129 7.19 -29.24 0.13
N ARG A 130 6.27 -29.54 1.05
CA ARG A 130 6.43 -30.64 1.99
C ARG A 130 6.46 -31.96 1.21
N ASN A 131 5.57 -32.12 0.23
CA ASN A 131 5.53 -33.31 -0.63
C ASN A 131 6.81 -33.45 -1.49
N GLU A 132 7.41 -32.33 -1.89
CA GLU A 132 8.71 -32.28 -2.59
C GLU A 132 9.92 -32.44 -1.67
N GLY A 133 9.72 -32.54 -0.35
CA GLY A 133 10.78 -32.69 0.65
C GLY A 133 11.61 -31.43 0.89
N LYS A 134 11.13 -30.26 0.45
CA LYS A 134 11.80 -28.96 0.60
C LYS A 134 11.61 -28.36 1.99
N ILE A 135 10.56 -28.78 2.68
CA ILE A 135 10.36 -28.54 4.12
C ILE A 135 10.15 -29.84 4.84
N SER A 136 10.64 -29.90 6.08
CA SER A 136 10.44 -31.06 6.94
C SER A 136 8.99 -31.19 7.40
N ASP A 137 8.59 -32.41 7.75
CA ASP A 137 7.28 -32.67 8.36
C ASP A 137 7.06 -31.83 9.63
N SER A 138 8.11 -31.61 10.44
CA SER A 138 8.00 -30.79 11.64
C SER A 138 7.79 -29.31 11.33
N GLU A 139 8.44 -28.77 10.29
CA GLU A 139 8.20 -27.39 9.85
C GLU A 139 6.77 -27.23 9.31
N TYR A 140 6.30 -28.20 8.53
CA TYR A 140 4.94 -28.19 7.99
C TYR A 140 3.86 -28.30 9.08
N VAL A 141 4.03 -29.19 10.06
CA VAL A 141 3.10 -29.32 11.20
C VAL A 141 3.08 -28.05 12.05
N ASN A 142 4.24 -27.43 12.30
CA ASN A 142 4.33 -26.16 13.04
C ASN A 142 3.64 -25.02 12.29
N PHE A 143 3.81 -24.97 10.97
CA PHE A 143 3.10 -24.04 10.09
C PHE A 143 1.58 -24.21 10.22
N LEU A 144 1.03 -25.42 10.01
CA LEU A 144 -0.41 -25.66 10.14
C LEU A 144 -0.94 -25.37 11.55
N SER A 145 -0.18 -25.73 12.59
CA SER A 145 -0.53 -25.46 13.98
C SER A 145 -0.62 -23.97 14.28
N PHE A 146 0.29 -23.17 13.72
CA PHE A 146 0.23 -21.71 13.82
C PHE A 146 -1.04 -21.16 13.15
N LEU A 147 -1.37 -21.63 11.95
CA LEU A 147 -2.54 -21.15 11.21
C LEU A 147 -3.85 -21.45 11.93
N LEU A 148 -4.00 -22.67 12.46
CA LEU A 148 -5.15 -23.05 13.29
C LEU A 148 -5.24 -22.21 14.56
N SER A 149 -4.10 -22.01 15.25
CA SER A 149 -4.07 -21.28 16.53
C SER A 149 -4.43 -19.80 16.39
N ASN A 150 -4.21 -19.22 15.21
CA ASN A 150 -4.55 -17.83 14.92
C ASN A 150 -5.88 -17.69 14.17
N GLY A 151 -6.63 -18.78 13.96
CA GLY A 151 -7.91 -18.76 13.25
C GLY A 151 -7.80 -18.37 11.77
N ILE A 152 -6.64 -18.58 11.16
CA ILE A 152 -6.39 -18.30 9.73
C ILE A 152 -7.03 -19.40 8.86
N ILE A 153 -7.09 -20.63 9.37
CA ILE A 153 -7.84 -21.76 8.79
C ILE A 153 -8.58 -22.53 9.87
N VAL A 154 -9.53 -23.37 9.46
CA VAL A 154 -10.27 -24.30 10.34
C VAL A 154 -9.94 -25.77 10.03
N ASP A 155 -10.15 -26.66 11.00
CA ASP A 155 -9.89 -28.10 10.88
C ASP A 155 -10.58 -28.75 9.67
N GLU A 156 -11.77 -28.25 9.31
CA GLU A 156 -12.56 -28.72 8.17
C GLU A 156 -11.87 -28.44 6.81
N GLN A 157 -11.08 -27.38 6.73
CA GLN A 157 -10.30 -27.02 5.54
C GLN A 157 -9.03 -27.88 5.41
N LEU A 158 -8.49 -28.45 6.50
CA LEU A 158 -7.30 -29.30 6.43
C LEU A 158 -7.55 -30.65 5.76
N ARG A 159 -8.81 -31.10 5.70
CA ARG A 159 -9.20 -32.39 5.12
C ARG A 159 -8.97 -32.49 3.62
N PHE A 160 -8.78 -31.36 2.94
CA PHE A 160 -8.51 -31.29 1.51
C PHE A 160 -7.00 -31.20 1.19
N LEU A 161 -6.13 -31.24 2.20
CA LEU A 161 -4.67 -31.23 2.07
C LEU A 161 -4.02 -32.62 2.20
N SER A 162 -4.80 -33.68 2.43
CA SER A 162 -4.35 -35.08 2.56
C SER A 162 -4.54 -35.87 1.27
#